data_AF-A0A2A6K3H7-F1
#
_entry.id   AF-A0A2A6K3H7-F1
#
_cell.length_a   1.000
_cell.length_b   1.000
_cell.length_c   1.000
_cell.angle_alpha   90.00
_cell.angle_beta   90.00
_cell.angle_gamma   90.00
#
_symmetry.space_group_name_H-M   'P 1'
#
loop_
_entity.id
_entity.type
_entity.pdbx_description
1 polymer ?
#
loop_
_entity_poly.entity_id
_entity_poly.type
_entity_poly.pdbx_seq_one_letter_code
_entity_poly.pdbx_strand_id
1 'polypeptide(L)'
;MDATSKDTLLGLDHETRAFALVGRFMSHFALLEAGINTALGNVLELQSLQQVVVTRNMAFDEKIKTLRTLVRITILDPVEAKRFDALAIRARKLGETRNVVAHTPFRASPTSDGVEFLRANRRRRNMKVWKSPLHHETI
;
A
#
# COMPACT_ATOMS: atom_id res chain seq x y z
N MET A 1 -5.00 19.58 17.02
CA MET A 1 -6.06 19.03 16.16
C MET A 1 -5.40 18.05 15.21
N ASP A 2 -5.73 16.76 15.31
CA ASP A 2 -5.19 15.76 14.40
C ASP A 2 -5.88 15.93 13.05
N ALA A 3 -5.18 16.54 12.08
CA ALA A 3 -5.68 16.82 10.73
C ALA A 3 -6.06 15.54 9.94
N THR A 4 -5.92 14.38 10.58
CA THR A 4 -6.11 13.05 9.99
C THR A 4 -7.33 12.29 10.51
N SER A 5 -8.12 12.90 11.42
CA SER A 5 -9.32 12.28 11.96
C SER A 5 -10.41 12.08 10.90
N LYS A 6 -11.26 11.05 11.09
CA LYS A 6 -12.39 10.76 10.21
C LYS A 6 -13.30 11.98 10.05
N ASP A 7 -13.60 12.65 11.15
CA ASP A 7 -14.50 13.80 11.16
C ASP A 7 -13.93 14.99 10.40
N THR A 8 -12.61 15.20 10.49
CA THR A 8 -11.91 16.21 9.68
C THR A 8 -12.04 15.91 8.18
N LEU A 9 -11.88 14.64 7.77
CA LEU A 9 -12.02 14.25 6.37
C LEU A 9 -13.46 14.39 5.88
N LEU A 10 -14.45 14.02 6.71
CA LEU A 10 -15.87 14.15 6.37
C LEU A 10 -16.33 15.60 6.27
N GLY A 11 -15.67 16.53 6.97
CA GLY A 11 -15.91 17.97 6.85
C GLY A 11 -15.38 18.60 5.55
N LEU A 12 -14.54 17.89 4.78
CA LEU A 12 -14.09 18.36 3.47
C LEU A 12 -15.16 18.16 2.41
N ASP A 13 -15.16 19.02 1.38
CA ASP A 13 -15.95 18.76 0.17
C ASP A 13 -15.49 17.45 -0.49
N HIS A 14 -16.37 16.89 -1.32
CA HIS A 14 -16.20 15.56 -1.87
C HIS A 14 -14.94 15.42 -2.73
N GLU A 15 -14.58 16.45 -3.50
CA GLU A 15 -13.42 16.43 -4.38
C GLU A 15 -12.13 16.54 -3.58
N THR A 16 -12.05 17.51 -2.67
CA THR A 16 -10.89 17.67 -1.79
C THR A 16 -10.66 16.44 -0.94
N ARG A 17 -11.73 15.81 -0.42
CA ARG A 17 -11.64 14.54 0.31
C ARG A 17 -11.05 13.43 -0.57
N ALA A 18 -11.46 13.33 -1.83
CA ALA A 18 -10.94 12.32 -2.73
C ALA A 18 -9.43 12.47 -2.97
N PHE A 19 -8.97 13.70 -3.21
CA PHE A 19 -7.54 14.00 -3.33
C PHE A 19 -6.78 13.68 -2.03
N ALA A 20 -7.33 14.06 -0.87
CA ALA A 20 -6.72 13.79 0.43
C ALA A 20 -6.57 12.29 0.69
N LEU A 21 -7.59 11.48 0.38
CA LEU A 21 -7.55 10.02 0.55
C LEU A 21 -6.49 9.37 -0.35
N VAL A 22 -6.41 9.77 -1.63
CA VAL A 22 -5.39 9.27 -2.57
C VAL A 22 -3.98 9.68 -2.11
N GLY A 23 -3.78 10.95 -1.77
CA GLY A 23 -2.51 11.46 -1.29
C GLY A 23 -2.04 10.75 -0.02
N ARG A 24 -2.95 10.52 0.93
CA ARG A 24 -2.67 9.79 2.17
C ARG A 24 -2.29 8.34 1.91
N PHE A 25 -3.01 7.65 1.03
CA PHE A 25 -2.65 6.30 0.61
C PHE A 25 -1.24 6.26 0.03
N MET A 26 -0.91 7.17 -0.91
CA MET A 26 0.40 7.22 -1.55
C MET A 26 1.52 7.53 -0.56
N SER A 27 1.28 8.42 0.41
CA SER A 27 2.22 8.74 1.48
C SER A 27 2.51 7.52 2.37
N HIS A 28 1.47 6.85 2.86
CA HIS A 28 1.67 5.63 3.66
C HIS A 28 2.31 4.49 2.87
N PHE A 29 1.99 4.36 1.59
CA PHE A 29 2.64 3.38 0.72
C PHE A 29 4.14 3.68 0.56
N ALA A 30 4.53 4.95 0.40
CA ALA A 30 5.93 5.34 0.32
C ALA A 30 6.70 4.98 1.61
N LEU A 31 6.09 5.16 2.78
CA LEU A 31 6.68 4.74 4.07
C LEU A 31 6.83 3.21 4.16
N LEU A 32 5.82 2.46 3.71
CA LEU A 32 5.89 1.00 3.63
C LEU A 32 7.04 0.55 2.72
N GLU A 33 7.16 1.15 1.53
CA GLU A 33 8.22 0.83 0.59
C GLU A 33 9.61 1.21 1.14
N ALA A 34 9.74 2.35 1.82
CA ALA A 34 10.98 2.73 2.48
C ALA A 34 11.39 1.70 3.56
N GLY A 35 10.44 1.24 4.39
CA GLY A 35 10.70 0.19 5.37
C GLY A 35 11.15 -1.13 4.75
N ILE A 36 10.54 -1.53 3.63
CA ILE A 36 10.93 -2.71 2.85
C ILE A 36 12.34 -2.54 2.27
N ASN A 37 12.66 -1.37 1.72
CA ASN A 37 13.99 -1.06 1.19
C ASN A 37 15.05 -1.18 2.29
N THR A 38 14.77 -0.68 3.50
CA THR A 38 15.66 -0.79 4.66
C THR A 38 15.83 -2.23 5.11
N ALA A 39 14.75 -2.99 5.23
CA ALA A 39 14.81 -4.41 5.58
C ALA A 39 15.66 -5.20 4.56
N LEU A 40 15.48 -4.94 3.27
CA LEU A 40 16.25 -5.60 2.22
C LEU A 40 17.74 -5.23 2.27
N GLY A 41 18.04 -3.94 2.50
CA GLY A 41 19.42 -3.47 2.69
C GLY A 41 20.11 -4.14 3.86
N ASN A 42 19.42 -4.26 5.01
CA ASN A 42 19.95 -4.89 6.20
C ASN A 42 20.24 -6.38 6.00
N VAL A 43 19.32 -7.13 5.39
CA VAL A 43 19.48 -8.59 5.21
C VAL A 43 20.54 -8.94 4.16
N LEU A 44 20.75 -8.05 3.17
CA LEU A 44 21.78 -8.21 2.15
C LEU A 44 23.11 -7.51 2.52
N GLU A 45 23.21 -6.93 3.73
CA GLU A 45 24.38 -6.20 4.21
C GLU A 45 24.87 -5.10 3.23
N LEU A 46 23.93 -4.43 2.57
CA LEU A 46 24.25 -3.42 1.56
C LEU A 46 24.63 -2.09 2.23
N GLN A 47 25.67 -1.44 1.69
CA GLN A 47 25.98 -0.05 2.04
C GLN A 47 24.90 0.89 1.49
N SER A 48 24.76 2.09 2.09
CA SER A 48 23.69 3.04 1.78
C SER A 48 23.51 3.33 0.28
N LEU A 49 24.59 3.59 -0.45
CA LEU A 49 24.53 3.83 -1.90
C LEU A 49 24.11 2.57 -2.68
N GLN A 50 24.64 1.40 -2.30
CA GLN A 50 24.30 0.12 -2.93
C GLN A 50 22.82 -0.21 -2.72
N GLN A 51 22.31 0.00 -1.51
CA GLN A 51 20.91 -0.18 -1.18
C GLN A 51 20.00 0.67 -2.07
N VAL A 52 20.34 1.96 -2.27
CA VAL A 52 19.57 2.84 -3.16
C VAL A 52 19.58 2.33 -4.60
N VAL A 53 20.75 1.92 -5.12
CA VAL A 53 20.86 1.40 -6.49
C VAL A 53 20.04 0.11 -6.66
N VAL A 54 20.21 -0.85 -5.75
CA VAL A 54 19.50 -2.15 -5.82
C VAL A 54 17.99 -1.95 -5.68
N THR A 55 17.55 -1.26 -4.64
CA THR A 55 16.12 -1.11 -4.35
C THR A 55 15.39 -0.25 -5.39
N ARG A 56 16.07 0.67 -6.08
CA ARG A 56 15.46 1.47 -7.15
C ARG A 56 15.30 0.71 -8.47
N ASN A 57 16.12 -0.31 -8.71
CA ASN A 57 16.03 -1.15 -9.91
C ASN A 57 15.12 -2.38 -9.74
N MET A 58 14.62 -2.64 -8.52
CA MET A 58 13.69 -3.73 -8.26
C MET A 58 12.25 -3.23 -8.22
N ALA A 59 11.33 -3.97 -8.84
CA ALA A 59 9.91 -3.75 -8.65
C ALA A 59 9.49 -4.10 -7.21
N PHE A 60 8.46 -3.44 -6.68
CA PHE A 60 7.97 -3.69 -5.32
C PHE A 60 7.64 -5.17 -5.05
N ASP A 61 7.04 -5.85 -6.03
CA ASP A 61 6.74 -7.29 -5.96
C ASP A 61 8.00 -8.15 -5.81
N GLU A 62 9.07 -7.78 -6.52
CA GLU A 62 10.36 -8.47 -6.47
C GLU A 62 11.02 -8.27 -5.10
N LYS A 63 10.98 -7.04 -4.55
CA LYS A 63 11.48 -6.76 -3.19
C LYS A 63 10.82 -7.67 -2.15
N ILE A 64 9.49 -7.80 -2.22
CA ILE A 64 8.73 -8.66 -1.31
C ILE A 64 9.11 -10.14 -1.49
N LYS A 65 9.21 -10.63 -2.73
CA LYS A 65 9.61 -12.02 -3.02
C LYS A 65 11.01 -12.33 -2.51
N THR A 66 11.96 -11.42 -2.71
CA THR A 66 13.34 -11.55 -2.23
C THR A 66 13.36 -11.61 -0.71
N LEU A 67 12.69 -10.68 -0.02
CA LEU A 67 12.60 -10.69 1.45
C LEU A 67 11.99 -11.99 1.99
N ARG A 68 10.90 -12.49 1.39
CA ARG A 68 10.28 -13.76 1.80
C ARG A 68 11.24 -14.94 1.65
N THR A 69 11.98 -14.98 0.55
CA THR A 69 13.00 -16.00 0.30
C THR A 69 14.12 -15.93 1.33
N LEU A 70 14.62 -14.73 1.62
CA LEU A 70 15.68 -14.52 2.60
C LEU A 70 15.24 -14.93 4.01
N VAL A 71 14.07 -14.47 4.46
CA VAL A 71 13.51 -14.83 5.77
C VAL A 71 13.37 -16.35 5.92
N ARG A 72 12.94 -17.05 4.87
CA ARG A 72 12.83 -18.52 4.88
C ARG A 72 14.19 -19.22 5.07
N ILE A 73 15.28 -18.58 4.65
CA ILE A 73 16.64 -19.13 4.77
C ILE A 73 17.28 -18.73 6.11
N THR A 74 17.01 -17.52 6.59
CA THR A 74 17.71 -16.94 7.76
C THR A 74 16.98 -17.11 9.08
N ILE A 75 15.65 -17.19 9.09
CA ILE A 75 14.86 -17.31 10.32
C ILE A 75 14.54 -18.77 10.59
N LEU A 76 15.16 -19.31 11.65
CA LEU A 76 15.01 -20.71 12.06
C LEU A 76 13.70 -20.97 12.82
N ASP A 77 13.10 -19.94 13.41
CA ASP A 77 11.79 -20.05 14.06
C ASP A 77 10.66 -20.08 13.00
N PRO A 78 9.97 -21.21 12.84
CA PRO A 78 8.90 -21.33 11.85
C PRO A 78 7.68 -20.44 12.16
N VAL A 79 7.45 -20.07 13.43
CA VAL A 79 6.31 -19.22 13.82
C VAL A 79 6.54 -17.79 13.34
N GLU A 80 7.71 -17.24 13.64
CA GLU A 80 8.08 -15.89 13.19
C GLU A 80 8.23 -15.81 11.67
N ALA A 81 8.80 -16.84 11.02
CA ALA A 81 8.85 -16.92 9.56
C ALA A 81 7.45 -16.89 8.92
N LYS A 82 6.48 -17.63 9.49
CA LYS A 82 5.09 -17.64 9.00
C LYS A 82 4.38 -16.31 9.24
N ARG A 83 4.64 -15.67 10.39
CA ARG A 83 4.09 -14.34 10.72
C ARG A 83 4.57 -13.29 9.72
N PHE A 84 5.87 -13.30 9.40
CA PHE A 84 6.44 -12.44 8.37
C PHE A 84 5.85 -12.74 7.00
N ASP A 85 5.69 -14.01 6.62
CA ASP A 85 5.10 -14.38 5.34
C ASP A 85 3.69 -13.82 5.16
N ALA A 86 2.85 -13.91 6.19
CA ALA A 86 1.51 -13.34 6.18
C ALA A 86 1.53 -11.81 6.04
N LEU A 87 2.46 -11.12 6.71
CA LEU A 87 2.67 -9.68 6.56
C LEU A 87 3.10 -9.31 5.13
N ALA A 88 4.06 -10.05 4.57
CA ALA A 88 4.58 -9.84 3.22
C ALA A 88 3.50 -10.05 2.15
N ILE A 89 2.64 -11.06 2.32
CA ILE A 89 1.48 -11.28 1.43
C ILE A 89 0.50 -10.10 1.49
N ARG A 90 0.24 -9.53 2.67
CA ARG A 90 -0.60 -8.32 2.78
C ARG A 90 0.04 -7.12 2.11
N ALA A 91 1.32 -6.88 2.33
CA ALA A 91 2.06 -5.79 1.70
C ALA A 91 2.04 -5.90 0.15
N ARG A 92 2.21 -7.10 -0.39
CA ARG A 92 2.11 -7.37 -1.83
C ARG A 92 0.78 -6.89 -2.44
N LYS A 93 -0.35 -7.19 -1.78
CA LYS A 93 -1.68 -6.72 -2.22
C LYS A 93 -1.81 -5.19 -2.21
N LEU A 94 -1.11 -4.51 -1.31
CA LEU A 94 -1.05 -3.05 -1.32
C LEU A 94 -0.28 -2.54 -2.55
N GLY A 95 0.75 -3.26 -3.00
CA GLY A 95 1.46 -2.95 -4.25
C GLY A 95 0.55 -3.01 -5.48
N GLU A 96 -0.29 -4.04 -5.59
CA GLU A 96 -1.31 -4.13 -6.64
C GLU A 96 -2.30 -2.95 -6.57
N THR A 97 -2.71 -2.60 -5.36
CA THR A 97 -3.61 -1.46 -5.11
C THR A 97 -2.95 -0.14 -5.51
N ARG A 98 -1.66 0.05 -5.19
CA ARG A 98 -0.90 1.24 -5.56
C ARG A 98 -0.84 1.46 -7.06
N ASN A 99 -0.71 0.40 -7.86
CA ASN A 99 -0.73 0.56 -9.32
C ASN A 99 -2.06 1.11 -9.81
N VAL A 100 -3.18 0.71 -9.20
CA VAL A 100 -4.50 1.27 -9.52
C VAL A 100 -4.54 2.74 -9.11
N VAL A 101 -4.16 3.06 -7.87
CA VAL A 101 -4.24 4.41 -7.32
C VAL A 101 -3.35 5.40 -8.10
N ALA A 102 -2.16 4.98 -8.49
CA ALA A 102 -1.18 5.85 -9.16
C ALA A 102 -1.43 6.05 -10.66
N HIS A 103 -2.10 5.10 -11.34
CA HIS A 103 -2.20 5.10 -12.80
C HIS A 103 -3.63 5.11 -13.34
N THR A 104 -4.65 5.14 -12.47
CA THR A 104 -6.06 5.20 -12.90
C THR A 104 -6.62 6.58 -12.59
N PRO A 105 -7.25 7.27 -13.57
CA PRO A 105 -8.01 8.49 -13.27
C PRO A 105 -9.04 8.23 -12.18
N PHE A 106 -9.27 9.20 -11.31
CA PHE A 106 -10.21 9.07 -10.21
C PHE A 106 -11.05 10.32 -10.05
N ARG A 107 -12.17 10.18 -9.34
CA ARG A 107 -13.05 11.27 -8.92
C ARG A 107 -13.65 10.96 -7.56
N ALA A 108 -14.31 11.95 -6.96
CA ALA A 108 -15.13 11.72 -5.79
C ALA A 108 -16.25 10.72 -6.10
N SER A 109 -16.50 9.79 -5.18
CA SER A 109 -17.59 8.84 -5.33
C SER A 109 -18.94 9.57 -5.23
N PRO A 110 -19.88 9.32 -6.15
CA PRO A 110 -21.22 9.91 -6.08
C PRO A 110 -22.10 9.26 -4.99
N THR A 111 -21.69 8.10 -4.46
CA THR A 111 -22.52 7.27 -3.55
C THR A 111 -21.85 6.96 -2.22
N SER A 112 -20.62 7.45 -1.99
CA SER A 112 -19.89 7.19 -0.75
C SER A 112 -18.90 8.30 -0.42
N ASP A 113 -18.38 8.28 0.80
CA ASP A 113 -17.33 9.22 1.26
C ASP A 113 -15.94 8.90 0.70
N GLY A 114 -15.85 7.99 -0.28
CA GLY A 114 -14.62 7.45 -0.83
C GLY A 114 -14.27 7.98 -2.21
N VAL A 115 -13.36 7.25 -2.86
CA VAL A 115 -12.83 7.57 -4.20
C VAL A 115 -13.34 6.55 -5.21
N GLU A 116 -13.78 7.02 -6.38
CA GLU A 116 -14.10 6.17 -7.52
C GLU A 116 -12.96 6.20 -8.53
N PHE A 117 -12.40 5.03 -8.85
CA PHE A 117 -11.36 4.88 -9.88
C PHE A 117 -11.99 4.48 -11.21
N LEU A 118 -11.76 5.30 -12.24
CA LEU A 118 -12.29 5.14 -13.58
C LEU A 118 -11.42 4.17 -14.38
N ARG A 119 -11.61 2.87 -14.15
CA ARG A 119 -10.92 1.84 -14.94
C ARG A 119 -11.47 1.82 -16.36
N ALA A 120 -10.59 1.89 -17.35
CA ALA A 120 -10.93 1.66 -18.75
C ALA A 120 -11.28 0.17 -18.96
N ASN A 121 -12.50 -0.22 -18.61
CA ASN A 121 -13.01 -1.54 -18.95
C ASN A 121 -13.34 -1.57 -20.45
N ARG A 122 -12.46 -2.15 -21.27
CA ARG A 122 -12.93 -2.82 -22.50
C ARG A 122 -13.82 -3.99 -22.05
N ARG A 123 -15.14 -3.78 -22.09
CA ARG A 123 -16.26 -4.63 -21.66
C ARG A 123 -16.76 -4.38 -20.22
N ARG A 124 -18.00 -3.90 -20.16
CA ARG A 124 -18.88 -3.77 -18.99
C ARG A 124 -18.77 -4.99 -18.06
N ARG A 125 -18.17 -4.81 -16.88
CA ARG A 125 -18.41 -5.65 -15.68
C ARG A 125 -17.91 -4.94 -14.41
N ASN A 126 -18.88 -4.62 -13.54
CA ASN A 126 -18.89 -4.24 -12.12
C ASN A 126 -17.75 -3.36 -11.54
N MET A 127 -18.14 -2.14 -11.17
CA MET A 127 -17.42 -1.18 -10.31
C MET A 127 -17.06 -1.82 -8.97
N LYS A 128 -15.78 -1.76 -8.58
CA LYS A 128 -15.37 -1.91 -7.18
C LYS A 128 -15.37 -0.53 -6.52
N VAL A 129 -16.40 -0.25 -5.72
CA VAL A 129 -16.41 0.89 -4.80
C VAL A 129 -15.44 0.57 -3.67
N TRP A 130 -14.40 1.39 -3.49
CA TRP A 130 -13.53 1.29 -2.32
C TRP A 130 -14.22 2.01 -1.15
N LYS A 131 -14.74 1.24 -0.19
CA LYS A 131 -15.22 1.76 1.09
C LYS A 131 -14.03 1.83 2.04
N SER A 132 -13.88 2.97 2.72
CA SER A 132 -12.87 3.15 3.76
C SER A 132 -12.98 2.04 4.82
N PRO A 133 -11.87 1.48 5.33
CA PRO A 133 -11.87 0.42 6.35
C PRO A 133 -12.37 0.86 7.75
N LEU A 134 -12.92 2.08 7.89
CA LEU A 134 -13.47 2.63 9.13
C LEU A 134 -14.82 1.99 9.56
N HIS A 135 -15.07 0.72 9.20
CA HIS A 135 -16.31 -0.01 9.50
C HIS A 135 -16.13 -1.24 10.38
N HIS A 136 -14.95 -1.46 10.96
CA HIS A 136 -14.81 -2.44 12.03
C HIS A 136 -14.11 -1.81 13.23
N GLU A 137 -14.93 -1.42 14.21
CA GLU A 137 -14.69 -1.68 15.63
C GLU A 137 -15.96 -1.32 16.42
N THR A 138 -16.74 -2.34 16.80
CA THR A 138 -17.42 -2.39 18.09
C THR A 138 -17.63 -3.86 18.48
N ILE A 139 -16.81 -4.28 19.46
CA ILE A 139 -16.75 -5.55 20.22
C ILE A 139 -16.23 -6.78 19.47
#